data_AF-A0A3D3S500-F1
#
_entry.id   AF-A0A3D3S500-F1
#
_cell.length_a   1.000
_cell.length_b   1.000
_cell.length_c   1.000
_cell.angle_alpha   90.00
_cell.angle_beta   90.00
_cell.angle_gamma   90.00
#
_symmetry.space_group_name_H-M   'P 1'
#
loop_
_entity.id
_entity.type
_entity.pdbx_description
1 polymer ?
#
loop_
_entity_poly.entity_id
_entity_poly.type
_entity_poly.pdbx_seq_one_letter_code
_entity_poly.pdbx_strand_id
1 'polypeptide(L)' 'LRHLRCRIGILYGDRSKLFPPEVRTYVHQLVDKRGPVAAIPESHHHLFLDQPLAFVAALRTLLADWHAL' A
#
# COMPACT_ATOMS: atom_id res chain seq x y z
N LEU A 1 -12.05 -4.38 5.87
CA LEU A 1 -11.05 -5.45 5.58
C LEU A 1 -11.17 -6.71 6.47
N ARG A 2 -11.82 -6.66 7.65
CA ARG A 2 -11.87 -7.79 8.62
C ARG A 2 -12.43 -9.12 8.07
N HIS A 3 -13.36 -9.06 7.11
CA HIS A 3 -14.02 -10.25 6.53
C HIS A 3 -13.46 -10.69 5.17
N LEU A 4 -12.40 -10.04 4.67
CA LEU A 4 -11.80 -10.45 3.41
C LEU A 4 -11.12 -11.82 3.58
N ARG A 5 -11.35 -12.72 2.61
CA ARG A 5 -10.81 -14.09 2.59
C ARG A 5 -9.62 -14.25 1.63
N CYS A 6 -9.11 -13.14 1.10
CA CYS A 6 -7.99 -13.09 0.16
C CYS A 6 -6.82 -12.29 0.73
N ARG A 7 -5.66 -12.40 0.08
CA ARG A 7 -4.49 -11.56 0.33
C ARG A 7 -4.79 -10.12 -0.07
N ILE A 8 -4.23 -9.18 0.67
CA ILE A 8 -4.41 -7.73 0.44
C ILE A 8 -3.04 -7.07 0.54
N GLY A 9 -2.75 -6.21 -0.44
CA GLY A 9 -1.59 -5.34 -0.43
C GLY A 9 -2.07 -3.91 -0.66
N ILE A 10 -1.42 -2.95 0.01
CA ILE A 10 -1.83 -1.55 -0.04
C ILE A 10 -0.60 -0.71 -0.38
N LEU A 11 -0.71 0.05 -1.46
CA LEU A 11 0.21 1.14 -1.81
C LEU A 11 -0.53 2.46 -1.60
N TYR A 12 0.09 3.41 -0.91
CA TYR A 12 -0.51 4.72 -0.65
C TYR A 12 0.54 5.83 -0.81
N GLY A 13 0.12 7.05 -1.12
CA GLY A 13 1.04 8.19 -1.16
C GLY A 13 1.36 8.73 0.23
N ASP A 14 2.65 8.98 0.51
CA ASP A 14 3.12 9.42 1.82
C ASP A 14 2.59 10.80 2.27
N ARG A 15 2.13 11.63 1.34
CA ARG A 15 1.51 12.95 1.53
C ARG A 15 0.00 12.93 1.25
N SER A 16 -0.58 11.75 1.03
CA SER A 16 -2.01 11.61 0.77
C SER A 16 -2.84 12.07 1.98
N LYS A 17 -3.65 13.12 1.77
CA LYS A 17 -4.64 13.59 2.76
C LYS A 17 -5.75 12.56 3.03
N LEU A 18 -5.94 11.60 2.12
CA LEU A 18 -6.89 10.50 2.28
C LEU A 18 -6.31 9.33 3.08
N PHE A 19 -5.01 9.37 3.39
CA PHE A 19 -4.31 8.34 4.16
C PHE A 19 -3.47 8.98 5.30
N PRO A 20 -4.12 9.70 6.23
CA PRO A 20 -3.46 10.34 7.36
C PRO A 20 -2.91 9.29 8.37
N PRO A 21 -2.06 9.70 9.33
CA PRO A 21 -1.41 8.79 10.28
C PRO A 21 -2.36 7.83 11.01
N GLU A 22 -3.52 8.29 11.45
CA GLU A 22 -4.51 7.47 12.13
C GLU A 22 -5.08 6.36 11.23
N VAL A 23 -5.29 6.67 9.94
CA VAL A 23 -5.71 5.69 8.94
C VAL A 23 -4.57 4.69 8.66
N ARG A 24 -3.31 5.15 8.59
CA ARG A 24 -2.14 4.27 8.45
C ARG A 24 -2.08 3.27 9.58
N THR A 25 -2.15 3.74 10.83
CA THR A 25 -2.12 2.87 12.01
C THR A 25 -3.25 1.87 11.99
N TYR A 26 -4.49 2.33 11.73
CA TYR A 26 -5.64 1.45 11.64
C TYR A 26 -5.51 0.38 10.54
N VAL A 27 -5.06 0.77 9.34
CA VAL A 27 -4.88 -0.14 8.22
C VAL A 27 -3.75 -1.13 8.49
N HIS A 28 -2.62 -0.69 9.04
CA HIS A 28 -1.52 -1.58 9.43
C HIS A 28 -1.98 -2.64 10.44
N GLN A 29 -2.72 -2.24 11.48
CA GLN A 29 -3.29 -3.19 12.45
C GLN A 29 -4.27 -4.17 11.81
N LEU A 30 -5.03 -3.72 10.82
CA LEU A 30 -6.07 -4.50 10.19
C LEU A 30 -5.56 -5.45 9.09
N VAL A 31 -4.47 -5.08 8.43
CA VAL A 31 -3.80 -5.85 7.38
C VAL A 31 -2.67 -6.71 7.93
N ASP A 32 -2.34 -6.59 9.22
CA ASP A 32 -1.24 -7.33 9.84
C ASP A 32 -1.31 -8.83 9.47
N LYS A 33 -0.18 -9.34 8.98
CA LYS A 33 0.03 -10.70 8.43
C LYS A 33 -0.73 -11.08 7.15
N ARG A 34 -1.52 -10.20 6.54
CA ARG A 34 -2.30 -10.48 5.31
C ARG A 34 -1.65 -9.98 4.00
N GLY A 35 -0.65 -9.12 4.12
CA GLY A 35 0.17 -8.66 2.99
C GLY A 35 0.83 -7.31 3.23
N PRO A 36 1.58 -6.80 2.23
CA PRO A 36 2.40 -5.60 2.38
C PRO A 36 1.55 -4.32 2.42
N VAL A 37 1.94 -3.37 3.27
CA VAL A 37 1.42 -2.00 3.30
C VAL A 37 2.60 -1.05 3.16
N ALA A 38 2.71 -0.35 2.04
CA ALA A 38 3.87 0.47 1.71
C ALA A 38 3.49 1.87 1.21
N ALA A 39 4.27 2.86 1.62
CA ALA A 39 4.14 4.24 1.14
C ALA A 39 4.96 4.43 -0.13
N ILE A 40 4.44 5.23 -1.07
CA ILE A 40 5.22 5.82 -2.16
C ILE A 40 5.67 7.21 -1.71
N PRO A 41 6.99 7.46 -1.58
CA PRO A 41 7.52 8.75 -1.13
C PRO A 41 7.07 9.90 -2.03
N GLU A 42 7.02 11.11 -1.49
CA GLU A 42 6.78 12.35 -2.25
C GLU A 42 5.51 12.31 -3.13
N SER A 43 4.44 11.66 -2.67
CA SER A 43 3.24 11.46 -3.47
C SER A 43 1.93 11.60 -2.69
N HIS A 44 0.92 12.15 -3.37
CA HIS A 44 -0.43 12.34 -2.83
C HIS A 44 -1.33 11.16 -3.22
N HIS A 45 -2.64 11.40 -3.31
CA HIS A 45 -3.59 10.34 -3.63
C HIS A 45 -3.36 9.72 -5.01
N HIS A 46 -3.00 10.52 -6.01
CA HIS A 46 -2.66 10.04 -7.35
C HIS A 46 -1.18 9.64 -7.46
N LEU A 47 -0.73 8.75 -6.57
CA LEU A 47 0.66 8.29 -6.45
C LEU A 47 1.30 7.79 -7.77
N PHE A 48 0.49 7.25 -8.68
CA PHE A 48 0.94 6.79 -9.99
C PHE A 48 1.22 7.95 -10.98
N LEU A 49 0.68 9.15 -10.74
CA LEU A 49 1.00 10.37 -11.48
C LEU A 49 2.19 11.10 -10.85
N ASP A 50 2.22 11.20 -9.53
CA ASP A 50 3.28 11.91 -8.81
C ASP A 50 4.63 11.18 -8.90
N GLN A 51 4.62 9.84 -8.79
CA GLN A 51 5.83 9.01 -8.77
C GLN A 51 5.67 7.73 -9.61
N PRO A 52 5.57 7.82 -10.95
CA PRO A 52 5.23 6.69 -11.81
C PRO A 52 6.23 5.54 -11.71
N LEU A 53 7.53 5.83 -11.65
CA LEU A 53 8.57 4.79 -11.57
C LEU A 53 8.58 4.09 -10.20
N ALA A 54 8.46 4.85 -9.11
CA ALA A 54 8.39 4.27 -7.77
C ALA A 54 7.13 3.43 -7.59
N PHE A 55 6.00 3.90 -8.12
CA PHE A 55 4.74 3.15 -8.12
C PHE A 55 4.87 1.82 -8.87
N VAL A 56 5.40 1.83 -10.10
CA VAL A 56 5.59 0.60 -10.89
C VAL A 56 6.56 -0.36 -10.21
N ALA A 57 7.66 0.14 -9.62
CA ALA A 57 8.60 -0.69 -8.88
C ALA A 57 7.93 -1.36 -7.68
N ALA A 58 7.24 -0.59 -6.82
CA ALA A 58 6.55 -1.11 -5.65
C ALA A 58 5.45 -2.11 -6.02
N LEU A 59 4.68 -1.83 -7.09
CA LEU A 59 3.65 -2.75 -7.58
C LEU A 59 4.26 -4.07 -8.08
N ARG A 60 5.36 -4.02 -8.83
CA ARG A 60 6.05 -5.23 -9.30
C ARG A 60 6.60 -6.06 -8.14
N THR A 61 7.20 -5.42 -7.13
CA THR A 61 7.66 -6.11 -5.91
C THR A 61 6.48 -6.78 -5.20
N LEU A 62 5.39 -6.04 -4.97
CA LEU A 62 4.18 -6.58 -4.36
C LEU A 62 3.62 -7.79 -5.12
N LEU A 63 3.61 -7.74 -6.45
CA LEU A 63 3.13 -8.83 -7.30
C LEU A 63 4.10 -10.03 -7.36
N ALA A 64 5.41 -9.80 -7.32
CA ALA A 64 6.42 -10.86 -7.25
C ALA A 64 6.29 -11.64 -5.93
N ASP A 65 6.11 -10.94 -4.82
CA ASP A 65 5.90 -11.54 -3.49
C ASP A 65 4.52 -12.18 -3.34
N TRP A 66 3.62 -11.98 -4.31
CA TRP A 66 2.24 -12.45 -4.28
C TRP A 66 2.10 -13.97 -4.42
N HIS A 67 3.08 -14.60 -5.06
CA HIS A 67 3.14 -16.06 -5.24
C HIS A 67 4.21 -16.73 -4.38
N ALA A 68 5.10 -15.95 -3.75
CA ALA A 68 6.27 -16.45 -3.03
C ALA A 68 6.02 -16.80 -1.54
N LEU A 69 4.79 -16.66 -1.06
CA LEU A 69 4.35 -17.02 0.31
C LEU A 69 3.10 -17.87 0.27
#